data_AF-A0A059CDJ9-F1
#
_entry.id   AF-A0A059CDJ9-F1
#
_cell.length_a   1.000
_cell.length_b   1.000
_cell.length_c   1.000
_cell.angle_alpha   90.00
_cell.angle_beta   90.00
_cell.angle_gamma   90.00
#
_symmetry.space_group_name_H-M   'P 1'
#
loop_
_entity.id
_entity.type
_entity.pdbx_description
1 polymer ?
#
loop_
_entity_poly.entity_id
_entity_poly.type
_entity_poly.pdbx_seq_one_letter_code
_entity_poly.pdbx_strand_id
1 'polypeptide(L)'
;MLILAISLVIEFVNFCIMIFSEWAKVTYICKYVQNDWRLTNRCSEKLIEIMCRVWLQPWGRQLRQYSLLQAYSHSPWKCINNRFITAYFDQEGDGQKQIAPTNLSTQVKEAIARSLGECLEKEQVSLRRKDLSDEFSWACDLETTTHVIMLWHIATTFCEREVPRAQLLQEQIDNFDIAIELSQYLAYLVVYAPRLLPGHPCRTKDVFDCAVSEARKTLRGSFVSMEERIQKLKMDIDNEQCQESIVAQGTRLGMELVNGEEDKGRILKVLADFWADMILYVAPSNNTAAHAKYLTTGGEFVTHVWVLVSHVGITRDPRDGE
;
A
#
# COMPACT_ATOMS: atom_id res chain seq x y z
N MET A 1 -36.75 30.57 -31.90
CA MET A 1 -36.68 30.61 -30.42
C MET A 1 -36.62 29.21 -29.82
N LEU A 2 -37.60 28.34 -30.07
CA LEU A 2 -37.66 27.00 -29.46
C LEU A 2 -36.47 26.09 -29.84
N ILE A 3 -36.06 26.08 -31.13
CA ILE A 3 -34.91 25.30 -31.62
C ILE A 3 -33.58 25.80 -31.00
N LEU A 4 -33.40 27.12 -30.89
CA LEU A 4 -32.21 27.71 -30.27
C LEU A 4 -32.13 27.39 -28.78
N ALA A 5 -33.28 27.41 -28.07
CA ALA A 5 -33.35 27.03 -26.67
C ALA A 5 -33.02 25.54 -26.46
N ILE A 6 -33.51 24.65 -27.33
CA ILE A 6 -33.19 23.22 -27.28
C ILE A 6 -31.69 22.99 -27.55
N SER A 7 -31.11 23.67 -28.53
CA SER A 7 -29.66 23.57 -28.82
C SER A 7 -28.82 23.99 -27.61
N LEU A 8 -29.17 25.10 -26.96
CA LEU A 8 -28.51 25.60 -25.74
C LEU A 8 -28.60 24.61 -24.58
N VAL A 9 -29.76 23.98 -24.39
CA VAL A 9 -29.94 22.95 -23.35
C VAL A 9 -29.09 21.71 -23.66
N ILE A 10 -29.05 21.25 -24.91
CA ILE A 10 -28.21 20.11 -25.32
C ILE A 10 -26.73 20.42 -25.13
N GLU A 11 -26.27 21.61 -25.53
CA GLU A 11 -24.88 22.05 -25.32
C GLU A 11 -24.54 22.14 -23.84
N PHE A 12 -25.43 22.69 -23.01
CA PHE A 12 -25.24 22.73 -21.57
C PHE A 12 -25.20 21.34 -20.93
N VAL A 13 -26.05 20.43 -21.38
CA VAL A 13 -26.06 19.02 -20.94
C VAL A 13 -24.77 18.32 -21.39
N ASN A 14 -24.33 18.50 -22.63
CA ASN A 14 -23.08 17.93 -23.14
C ASN A 14 -21.86 18.51 -22.43
N PHE A 15 -21.87 19.81 -22.13
CA PHE A 15 -20.84 20.46 -21.33
C PHE A 15 -20.81 19.92 -19.90
N CYS A 16 -21.98 19.72 -19.28
CA CYS A 16 -22.08 19.02 -18.00
C CYS A 16 -21.51 17.60 -18.11
N ILE A 17 -21.97 16.78 -19.06
CA ILE A 17 -21.47 15.40 -19.27
C ILE A 17 -19.95 15.38 -19.48
N MET A 18 -19.41 16.35 -20.21
CA MET A 18 -17.98 16.47 -20.45
C MET A 18 -17.20 16.86 -19.20
N ILE A 19 -17.66 17.85 -18.42
CA ILE A 19 -17.07 18.22 -17.13
C ILE A 19 -17.13 17.06 -16.13
N PHE A 20 -18.21 16.30 -16.18
CA PHE A 20 -18.49 15.20 -15.27
C PHE A 20 -18.06 13.82 -15.81
N SER A 21 -17.33 13.78 -16.92
CA SER A 21 -16.69 12.56 -17.42
C SER A 21 -15.65 12.07 -16.41
N GLU A 22 -15.50 10.74 -16.27
CA GLU A 22 -14.44 10.14 -15.44
C GLU A 22 -13.06 10.70 -15.81
N TRP A 23 -12.79 10.88 -17.10
CA TRP A 23 -11.52 11.44 -17.57
C TRP A 23 -11.38 12.93 -17.29
N ALA A 24 -12.47 13.71 -17.27
CA ALA A 24 -12.42 15.11 -16.89
C ALA A 24 -12.15 15.27 -15.39
N LYS A 25 -12.76 14.41 -14.54
CA LYS A 25 -12.46 14.34 -13.10
C LYS A 25 -10.99 14.00 -12.85
N VAL A 26 -10.51 12.93 -13.50
CA VAL A 26 -9.10 12.52 -13.44
C VAL A 26 -8.19 13.67 -13.87
N THR A 27 -8.49 14.31 -15.00
CA THR A 27 -7.71 15.45 -15.50
C THR A 27 -7.71 16.61 -14.52
N TYR A 28 -8.85 16.90 -13.87
CA TYR A 28 -8.94 17.97 -12.90
C TYR A 28 -8.19 17.66 -11.61
N ILE A 29 -8.31 16.43 -11.08
CA ILE A 29 -7.54 15.97 -9.91
C ILE A 29 -6.04 15.97 -10.22
N CYS A 30 -5.62 15.48 -11.38
CA CYS A 30 -4.21 15.54 -11.78
C CYS A 30 -3.73 16.99 -11.89
N LYS A 31 -4.50 17.89 -12.52
CA LYS A 31 -4.18 19.33 -12.59
C LYS A 31 -4.22 20.00 -11.22
N TYR A 32 -5.05 19.52 -10.30
CA TYR A 32 -5.11 19.97 -8.91
C TYR A 32 -3.81 19.64 -8.20
N VAL A 33 -3.39 18.37 -8.26
CA VAL A 33 -2.19 17.88 -7.57
C VAL A 33 -0.91 18.41 -8.21
N GLN A 34 -0.85 18.56 -9.54
CA GLN A 34 0.37 18.95 -10.26
C GLN A 34 0.71 20.45 -10.19
N ASN A 35 -0.29 21.31 -10.07
CA ASN A 35 -0.07 22.75 -10.17
C ASN A 35 -0.05 23.42 -8.80
N ASP A 36 0.87 24.36 -8.61
CA ASP A 36 1.09 25.11 -7.37
C ASP A 36 0.03 26.20 -7.10
N TRP A 37 -1.16 26.14 -7.73
CA TRP A 37 -2.24 27.12 -7.50
C TRP A 37 -2.88 27.02 -6.11
N ARG A 38 -2.27 26.24 -5.20
CA ARG A 38 -2.63 25.92 -3.81
C ARG A 38 -3.18 27.10 -2.99
N LEU A 39 -3.00 28.34 -3.43
CA LEU A 39 -3.38 29.57 -2.73
C LEU A 39 -4.33 30.51 -3.49
N THR A 40 -4.73 30.22 -4.74
CA THR A 40 -5.28 31.28 -5.62
C THR A 40 -6.78 31.24 -5.92
N ASN A 41 -7.52 30.14 -5.66
CA ASN A 41 -8.94 30.14 -6.03
C ASN A 41 -9.83 29.24 -5.15
N ARG A 42 -10.62 29.87 -4.27
CA ARG A 42 -11.65 29.21 -3.43
C ARG A 42 -12.69 28.43 -4.28
N CYS A 43 -12.83 28.78 -5.56
CA CYS A 43 -13.76 28.12 -6.47
C CYS A 43 -13.33 26.68 -6.80
N SER A 44 -12.03 26.44 -6.98
CA SER A 44 -11.53 25.13 -7.40
C SER A 44 -11.44 24.13 -6.23
N GLU A 45 -11.26 24.62 -5.01
CA GLU A 45 -11.43 23.84 -3.77
C GLU A 45 -12.87 23.36 -3.60
N LYS A 46 -13.85 24.27 -3.71
CA LYS A 46 -15.28 23.92 -3.66
C LYS A 46 -15.68 22.94 -4.77
N LEU A 47 -15.11 23.08 -5.96
CA LEU A 47 -15.36 22.15 -7.07
C LEU A 47 -14.85 20.74 -6.75
N ILE A 48 -13.69 20.62 -6.09
CA ILE A 48 -13.17 19.31 -5.65
C ILE A 48 -14.02 18.71 -4.55
N GLU A 49 -14.41 19.52 -3.58
CA GLU A 49 -15.33 19.07 -2.54
C GLU A 49 -16.63 18.53 -3.14
N ILE A 50 -17.20 19.23 -4.12
CA ILE A 50 -18.38 18.77 -4.86
C ILE A 50 -18.08 17.49 -5.63
N MET A 51 -16.98 17.40 -6.37
CA MET A 51 -16.64 16.20 -7.14
C MET A 51 -16.40 14.97 -6.25
N CYS A 52 -15.72 15.14 -5.12
CA CYS A 52 -15.47 14.10 -4.13
C CYS A 52 -16.75 13.65 -3.42
N ARG A 53 -17.67 14.58 -3.10
CA ARG A 53 -18.96 14.26 -2.45
C ARG A 53 -19.95 13.60 -3.39
N VAL A 54 -19.95 14.01 -4.65
CA VAL A 54 -21.08 13.74 -5.54
C VAL A 54 -20.77 12.53 -6.43
N TRP A 55 -19.65 12.44 -7.16
CA TRP A 55 -19.62 11.61 -8.38
C TRP A 55 -18.37 10.79 -8.71
N LEU A 56 -17.38 10.58 -7.83
CA LEU A 56 -16.46 9.46 -8.06
C LEU A 56 -17.27 8.16 -7.99
N GLN A 57 -17.16 7.26 -8.98
CA GLN A 57 -17.63 5.87 -8.81
C GLN A 57 -17.20 5.44 -7.40
N PRO A 58 -18.12 5.06 -6.50
CA PRO A 58 -17.76 4.80 -5.12
C PRO A 58 -16.66 3.75 -5.15
N TRP A 59 -15.46 4.13 -4.72
CA TRP A 59 -14.42 3.15 -4.52
C TRP A 59 -15.02 2.02 -3.70
N GLY A 60 -14.79 0.78 -4.13
CA GLY A 60 -15.48 -0.39 -3.59
C GLY A 60 -15.26 -0.63 -2.09
N ARG A 61 -14.51 0.25 -1.41
CA ARG A 61 -14.13 0.20 0.00
C ARG A 61 -13.42 -1.09 0.37
N GLN A 62 -12.79 -1.72 -0.61
CA GLN A 62 -12.08 -2.98 -0.47
C GLN A 62 -10.58 -2.77 -0.60
N LEU A 63 -9.85 -3.19 0.42
CA LEU A 63 -8.41 -3.37 0.38
C LEU A 63 -8.11 -4.76 -0.17
N ARG A 64 -7.40 -4.79 -1.30
CA ARG A 64 -6.89 -6.04 -1.86
C ARG A 64 -5.72 -6.52 -1.02
N GLN A 65 -5.63 -7.83 -0.80
CA GLN A 65 -4.70 -8.42 0.16
C GLN A 65 -3.73 -9.42 -0.46
N TYR A 66 -2.51 -9.45 0.07
CA TYR A 66 -1.47 -10.39 -0.29
C TYR A 66 -0.67 -10.81 0.95
N SER A 67 -0.22 -12.06 0.99
CA SER A 67 0.75 -12.53 1.98
C SER A 67 1.82 -13.41 1.34
N LEU A 68 3.08 -13.01 1.47
CA LEU A 68 4.21 -13.75 0.89
C LEU A 68 4.26 -15.18 1.43
N LEU A 69 4.16 -15.34 2.76
CA LEU A 69 4.27 -16.65 3.42
C LEU A 69 3.10 -17.59 3.08
N GLN A 70 1.98 -17.06 2.58
CA GLN A 70 0.87 -17.87 2.06
C GLN A 70 1.03 -18.20 0.57
N ALA A 71 1.57 -17.28 -0.22
CA ALA A 71 1.61 -17.35 -1.67
C ALA A 71 2.93 -17.88 -2.26
N TYR A 72 4.04 -17.95 -1.50
CA TYR A 72 5.39 -18.26 -2.01
C TYR A 72 5.49 -19.52 -2.88
N SER A 73 4.71 -20.55 -2.56
CA SER A 73 4.72 -21.85 -3.26
C SER A 73 3.87 -21.85 -4.53
N HIS A 74 3.07 -20.81 -4.77
CA HIS A 74 2.28 -20.68 -5.99
C HIS A 74 3.19 -20.63 -7.20
N SER A 75 2.95 -21.52 -8.15
CA SER A 75 3.57 -21.51 -9.47
C SER A 75 2.44 -21.68 -10.48
N PRO A 76 2.18 -20.69 -11.35
CA PRO A 76 1.20 -20.81 -12.41
C PRO A 76 1.60 -21.95 -13.35
N TRP A 77 0.61 -22.66 -13.92
CA TRP A 77 0.88 -23.78 -14.82
C TRP A 77 1.38 -23.28 -16.18
N LYS A 78 2.66 -23.52 -16.49
CA LYS A 78 3.36 -22.98 -17.68
C LYS A 78 2.80 -23.47 -19.02
N CYS A 79 1.95 -24.49 -19.05
CA CYS A 79 1.40 -25.08 -20.29
C CYS A 79 0.29 -24.24 -20.96
N ILE A 80 -0.25 -23.22 -20.29
CA ILE A 80 -1.21 -22.25 -20.88
C ILE A 80 -0.48 -21.08 -21.54
N ASN A 81 0.86 -21.10 -21.53
CA ASN A 81 1.72 -20.05 -22.07
C ASN A 81 1.74 -20.09 -23.60
N ASN A 82 0.62 -19.74 -24.21
CA ASN A 82 0.55 -19.48 -25.63
C ASN A 82 0.96 -18.03 -25.85
N ARG A 83 1.97 -17.79 -26.70
CA ARG A 83 2.50 -16.45 -27.04
C ARG A 83 1.41 -15.45 -27.41
N PHE A 84 0.26 -15.93 -27.88
CA PHE A 84 -0.93 -15.14 -28.23
C PHE A 84 -1.73 -14.58 -27.04
N ILE A 85 -1.71 -15.21 -25.86
CA ILE A 85 -2.54 -14.81 -24.70
C ILE A 85 -1.80 -13.77 -23.82
N THR A 86 -0.46 -13.78 -23.84
CA THR A 86 0.40 -12.85 -23.06
C THR A 86 0.20 -11.37 -23.38
N ALA A 87 -0.34 -11.03 -24.56
CA ALA A 87 -0.65 -9.65 -24.93
C ALA A 87 -1.96 -9.12 -24.33
N TYR A 88 -2.83 -10.00 -23.80
CA TYR A 88 -4.20 -9.66 -23.38
C TYR A 88 -4.46 -9.85 -21.90
N PHE A 89 -3.69 -10.69 -21.21
CA PHE A 89 -3.83 -10.95 -19.77
C PHE A 89 -2.49 -10.77 -19.08
N ASP A 90 -2.44 -9.93 -18.04
CA ASP A 90 -1.31 -9.89 -17.11
C ASP A 90 -1.21 -11.28 -16.47
N GLN A 91 -0.18 -12.03 -16.87
CA GLN A 91 0.03 -13.40 -16.43
C GLN A 91 0.54 -13.39 -15.00
N GLU A 92 -0.16 -14.05 -14.08
CA GLU A 92 0.32 -14.24 -12.72
C GLU A 92 1.68 -14.96 -12.77
N GLY A 93 2.66 -14.40 -12.06
CA GLY A 93 4.01 -14.94 -11.91
C GLY A 93 4.14 -15.89 -10.72
N ASP A 94 5.37 -16.37 -10.52
CA ASP A 94 5.73 -17.15 -9.35
C ASP A 94 5.46 -16.36 -8.05
N GLY A 95 4.87 -17.01 -7.05
CA GLY A 95 4.54 -16.39 -5.76
C GLY A 95 3.37 -15.41 -5.82
N GLN A 96 2.74 -15.19 -6.98
CA GLN A 96 1.62 -14.26 -7.15
C GLN A 96 0.30 -15.01 -6.99
N LYS A 97 -0.26 -14.96 -5.78
CA LYS A 97 -1.60 -15.45 -5.48
C LYS A 97 -2.29 -14.46 -4.54
N GLN A 98 -3.35 -13.82 -4.99
CA GLN A 98 -4.09 -12.86 -4.20
C GLN A 98 -4.92 -13.55 -3.11
N ILE A 99 -5.05 -12.90 -1.96
CA ILE A 99 -5.95 -13.32 -0.87
C ILE A 99 -7.29 -12.60 -1.05
N ALA A 100 -8.36 -13.12 -0.44
CA ALA A 100 -9.65 -12.45 -0.43
C ALA A 100 -9.50 -10.99 0.04
N PRO A 101 -10.05 -10.01 -0.69
CA PRO A 101 -10.02 -8.61 -0.27
C PRO A 101 -10.81 -8.43 1.02
N THR A 102 -10.38 -7.47 1.85
CA THR A 102 -11.10 -7.06 3.07
C THR A 102 -11.75 -5.70 2.87
N ASN A 103 -12.79 -5.40 3.65
CA ASN A 103 -13.36 -4.06 3.65
C ASN A 103 -12.47 -3.12 4.47
N LEU A 104 -12.32 -1.88 4.04
CA LEU A 104 -11.61 -0.86 4.78
C LEU A 104 -12.32 -0.58 6.11
N SER A 105 -11.70 -1.02 7.19
CA SER A 105 -12.18 -0.85 8.55
C SER A 105 -12.20 0.63 8.97
N THR A 106 -13.01 0.94 9.98
CA THR A 106 -13.04 2.30 10.55
C THR A 106 -11.74 2.59 11.30
N GLN A 107 -11.19 1.58 11.97
CA GLN A 107 -9.93 1.65 12.71
C GLN A 107 -8.75 2.06 11.81
N VAL A 108 -8.64 1.48 10.60
CA VAL A 108 -7.60 1.88 9.64
C VAL A 108 -7.74 3.34 9.22
N LYS A 109 -8.96 3.85 9.02
CA LYS A 109 -9.18 5.27 8.68
C LYS A 109 -8.76 6.17 9.84
N GLU A 110 -9.10 5.80 11.07
CA GLU A 110 -8.74 6.55 12.28
C GLU A 110 -7.23 6.57 12.50
N ALA A 111 -6.54 5.44 12.28
CA ALA A 111 -5.09 5.38 12.36
C ALA A 111 -4.42 6.31 11.34
N ILE A 112 -4.84 6.25 10.07
CA ILE A 112 -4.30 7.13 9.02
C ILE A 112 -4.62 8.60 9.30
N ALA A 113 -5.81 8.91 9.81
CA ALA A 113 -6.17 10.28 10.19
C ALA A 113 -5.32 10.79 11.36
N ARG A 114 -5.01 9.93 12.35
CA ARG A 114 -4.12 10.24 13.47
C ARG A 114 -2.70 10.52 12.98
N SER A 115 -2.10 9.60 12.22
CA SER A 115 -0.78 9.78 11.60
C SER A 115 -0.71 11.04 10.75
N LEU A 116 -1.77 11.35 10.00
CA LEU A 116 -1.85 12.57 9.21
C LEU A 116 -1.88 13.83 10.10
N GLY A 117 -2.65 13.80 11.18
CA GLY A 117 -2.68 14.87 12.17
C GLY A 117 -1.30 15.14 12.78
N GLU A 118 -0.59 14.09 13.20
CA GLU A 118 0.77 14.20 13.75
C GLU A 118 1.78 14.76 12.73
N CYS A 119 1.69 14.34 11.46
CA CYS A 119 2.52 14.86 10.37
C CYS A 119 2.29 16.37 10.16
N LEU A 120 1.02 16.81 10.21
CA LEU A 120 0.65 18.22 10.08
C LEU A 120 1.06 19.06 11.30
N GLU A 121 0.94 18.52 12.52
CA GLU A 121 1.40 19.19 13.75
C GLU A 121 2.91 19.40 13.77
N LYS A 122 3.68 18.45 13.22
CA LYS A 122 5.13 18.56 13.05
C LYS A 122 5.54 19.46 11.87
N GLU A 123 4.58 20.12 11.21
CA GLU A 123 4.76 20.95 10.01
C GLU A 123 5.55 20.24 8.89
N GLN A 124 5.42 18.92 8.80
CA GLN A 124 6.16 18.13 7.83
C GLN A 124 5.56 18.27 6.43
N VAL A 125 6.37 18.80 5.51
CA VAL A 125 6.00 18.93 4.09
C VAL A 125 6.25 17.61 3.32
N SER A 126 7.08 16.73 3.87
CA SER A 126 7.40 15.41 3.33
C SER A 126 7.84 14.45 4.44
N LEU A 127 7.30 13.23 4.46
CA LEU A 127 7.74 12.15 5.36
C LEU A 127 9.00 11.49 4.80
N ARG A 128 9.98 11.20 5.66
CA ARG A 128 11.15 10.37 5.31
C ARG A 128 11.01 8.98 5.89
N ARG A 129 11.50 7.99 5.15
CA ARG A 129 11.46 6.58 5.56
C ARG A 129 12.16 6.32 6.89
N LYS A 130 13.26 7.02 7.17
CA LYS A 130 14.04 6.86 8.41
C LYS A 130 13.30 7.35 9.65
N ASP A 131 12.31 8.21 9.48
CA ASP A 131 11.55 8.82 10.57
C ASP A 131 10.31 7.98 10.96
N LEU A 132 10.09 6.84 10.28
CA LEU A 132 8.92 5.96 10.50
C LEU A 132 9.02 5.12 11.78
N SER A 133 10.23 4.84 12.25
CA SER A 133 10.45 4.12 13.51
C SER A 133 11.86 4.38 14.05
N ASP A 134 11.94 5.09 15.17
CA ASP A 134 13.21 5.32 15.87
C ASP A 134 13.77 4.02 16.48
N GLU A 135 12.88 3.18 17.02
CA GLU A 135 13.21 1.91 17.70
C GLU A 135 13.78 0.87 16.72
N PHE A 136 13.27 0.83 15.49
CA PHE A 136 13.68 -0.11 14.44
C PHE A 136 14.27 0.61 13.22
N SER A 137 15.05 1.67 13.46
CA SER A 137 15.64 2.50 12.39
C SER A 137 16.42 1.69 11.35
N TRP A 138 17.09 0.62 11.75
CA TRP A 138 17.79 -0.29 10.83
C TRP A 138 16.85 -0.96 9.81
N ALA A 139 15.62 -1.30 10.21
CA ALA A 139 14.62 -1.92 9.35
C ALA A 139 13.92 -0.90 8.44
N CYS A 140 14.11 0.40 8.69
CA CYS A 140 13.64 1.50 7.85
C CYS A 140 14.71 1.99 6.86
N ASP A 141 15.99 1.70 7.10
CA ASP A 141 17.13 2.14 6.29
C ASP A 141 17.63 1.05 5.33
N LEU A 142 16.73 0.57 4.46
CA LEU A 142 17.05 -0.39 3.40
C LEU A 142 17.14 0.27 2.02
N GLU A 143 17.76 -0.43 1.07
CA GLU A 143 18.03 0.06 -0.29
C GLU A 143 16.79 0.65 -0.99
N THR A 144 15.64 -0.04 -0.91
CA THR A 144 14.41 0.42 -1.57
C THR A 144 13.20 0.40 -0.65
N THR A 145 12.19 1.19 -0.98
CA THR A 145 10.89 1.14 -0.31
C THR A 145 10.27 -0.26 -0.37
N THR A 146 10.48 -0.99 -1.47
CA THR A 146 10.03 -2.38 -1.60
C THR A 146 10.68 -3.30 -0.57
N HIS A 147 11.99 -3.16 -0.32
CA HIS A 147 12.67 -3.94 0.72
C HIS A 147 12.02 -3.72 2.09
N VAL A 148 11.75 -2.45 2.44
CA VAL A 148 11.12 -2.11 3.72
C VAL A 148 9.71 -2.70 3.82
N ILE A 149 8.87 -2.54 2.78
CA ILE A 149 7.52 -3.13 2.78
C ILE A 149 7.58 -4.64 2.95
N MET A 150 8.45 -5.33 2.20
CA MET A 150 8.53 -6.80 2.25
C MET A 150 9.09 -7.30 3.58
N LEU A 151 10.12 -6.65 4.13
CA LEU A 151 10.71 -7.00 5.43
C LEU A 151 9.66 -6.87 6.54
N TRP A 152 9.01 -5.71 6.66
CA TRP A 152 8.00 -5.46 7.68
C TRP A 152 6.77 -6.34 7.48
N HIS A 153 6.41 -6.67 6.25
CA HIS A 153 5.29 -7.57 5.96
C HIS A 153 5.54 -8.99 6.46
N ILE A 154 6.76 -9.49 6.28
CA ILE A 154 7.17 -10.79 6.83
C ILE A 154 7.16 -10.73 8.36
N ALA A 155 7.70 -9.67 8.96
CA ALA A 155 7.69 -9.46 10.40
C ALA A 155 6.26 -9.41 11.00
N THR A 156 5.35 -8.69 10.33
CA THR A 156 3.94 -8.58 10.75
C THR A 156 3.23 -9.93 10.64
N THR A 157 3.47 -10.68 9.55
CA THR A 157 2.91 -12.03 9.37
C THR A 157 3.49 -13.01 10.39
N PHE A 158 4.76 -12.85 10.79
CA PHE A 158 5.37 -13.62 11.87
C PHE A 158 4.69 -13.33 13.21
N CYS A 159 4.53 -12.04 13.56
CA CYS A 159 3.83 -11.63 14.77
C CYS A 159 2.40 -12.19 14.81
N GLU A 160 1.66 -12.16 13.68
CA GLU A 160 0.28 -12.68 13.57
C GLU A 160 0.15 -14.12 14.09
N ARG A 161 1.20 -14.92 13.92
CA ARG A 161 1.23 -16.34 14.31
C ARG A 161 1.77 -16.57 15.71
N GLU A 162 2.65 -15.70 16.17
CA GLU A 162 3.37 -15.87 17.43
C GLU A 162 2.72 -15.17 18.61
N VAL A 163 1.96 -14.10 18.38
CA VAL A 163 1.27 -13.35 19.44
C VAL A 163 -0.13 -13.95 19.67
N PRO A 164 -0.38 -14.60 20.82
CA PRO A 164 -1.68 -15.24 21.07
C PRO A 164 -2.77 -14.18 21.29
N ARG A 165 -3.74 -14.11 20.37
CA ARG A 165 -4.87 -13.15 20.45
C ARG A 165 -5.66 -13.25 21.78
N ALA A 166 -5.73 -14.43 22.39
CA ALA A 166 -6.43 -14.65 23.65
C ALA A 166 -5.84 -13.89 24.85
N GLN A 167 -4.62 -13.37 24.73
CA GLN A 167 -3.94 -12.61 25.78
C GLN A 167 -4.01 -11.09 25.57
N LEU A 168 -4.64 -10.65 24.48
CA LEU A 168 -4.66 -9.25 24.08
C LEU A 168 -5.93 -8.53 24.57
N LEU A 169 -5.76 -7.28 24.97
CA LEU A 169 -6.88 -6.35 25.20
C LEU A 169 -7.46 -5.89 23.85
N GLN A 170 -8.71 -5.41 23.86
CA GLN A 170 -9.39 -4.98 22.63
C GLN A 170 -8.60 -3.94 21.84
N GLU A 171 -8.03 -2.93 22.52
CA GLU A 171 -7.20 -1.90 21.86
C GLU A 171 -5.97 -2.50 21.16
N GLN A 172 -5.37 -3.52 21.76
CA GLN A 172 -4.21 -4.22 21.21
C GLN A 172 -4.61 -5.05 19.98
N ILE A 173 -5.78 -5.70 20.03
CA ILE A 173 -6.36 -6.42 18.89
C ILE A 173 -6.64 -5.44 17.75
N ASP A 174 -7.22 -4.27 18.04
CA ASP A 174 -7.53 -3.26 17.03
C ASP A 174 -6.25 -2.75 16.34
N ASN A 175 -5.20 -2.41 17.11
CA ASN A 175 -3.90 -2.04 16.57
C ASN A 175 -3.32 -3.17 15.70
N PHE A 176 -3.46 -4.41 16.13
CA PHE A 176 -2.94 -5.54 15.38
C PHE A 176 -3.66 -5.76 14.07
N ASP A 177 -4.99 -5.66 14.07
CA ASP A 177 -5.80 -5.79 12.86
C ASP A 177 -5.50 -4.66 11.86
N ILE A 178 -5.29 -3.42 12.33
CA ILE A 178 -4.80 -2.30 11.50
C ILE A 178 -3.46 -2.65 10.84
N ALA A 179 -2.50 -3.14 11.62
CA ALA A 179 -1.18 -3.51 11.11
C ALA A 179 -1.26 -4.62 10.06
N ILE A 180 -2.06 -5.67 10.31
CA ILE A 180 -2.24 -6.78 9.37
C ILE A 180 -2.92 -6.31 8.08
N GLU A 181 -4.00 -5.53 8.18
CA GLU A 181 -4.76 -5.02 7.03
C GLU A 181 -3.90 -4.15 6.12
N LEU A 182 -3.13 -3.22 6.69
CA LEU A 182 -2.27 -2.31 5.94
C LEU A 182 -1.02 -2.99 5.40
N SER A 183 -0.43 -3.90 6.18
CA SER A 183 0.72 -4.69 5.75
C SER A 183 0.40 -5.51 4.50
N GLN A 184 -0.70 -6.26 4.54
CA GLN A 184 -1.13 -7.10 3.43
C GLN A 184 -1.53 -6.25 2.21
N TYR A 185 -2.06 -5.04 2.41
CA TYR A 185 -2.41 -4.12 1.32
C TYR A 185 -1.18 -3.53 0.64
N LEU A 186 -0.19 -3.07 1.41
CA LEU A 186 1.08 -2.57 0.84
C LEU A 186 1.86 -3.68 0.13
N ALA A 187 1.85 -4.90 0.67
CA ALA A 187 2.40 -6.06 -0.01
C ALA A 187 1.63 -6.37 -1.32
N TYR A 188 0.30 -6.20 -1.34
CA TYR A 188 -0.48 -6.29 -2.58
C TYR A 188 -0.03 -5.24 -3.62
N LEU A 189 0.23 -4.00 -3.19
CA LEU A 189 0.73 -2.95 -4.10
C LEU A 189 2.09 -3.32 -4.71
N VAL A 190 2.99 -3.93 -3.93
CA VAL A 190 4.29 -4.42 -4.43
C VAL A 190 4.10 -5.39 -5.59
N VAL A 191 3.14 -6.31 -5.48
CA VAL A 191 2.92 -7.38 -6.47
C VAL A 191 2.13 -6.91 -7.68
N TYR A 192 1.02 -6.19 -7.46
CA TYR A 192 0.01 -5.97 -8.49
C TYR A 192 -0.13 -4.51 -8.94
N ALA A 193 0.41 -3.56 -8.18
CA ALA A 193 0.35 -2.15 -8.51
C ALA A 193 1.69 -1.41 -8.24
N PRO A 194 2.84 -1.93 -8.68
CA PRO A 194 4.16 -1.37 -8.33
C PRO A 194 4.36 0.05 -8.87
N ARG A 195 3.57 0.49 -9.85
CA ARG A 195 3.57 1.86 -10.38
C ARG A 195 2.98 2.91 -9.42
N LEU A 196 2.27 2.47 -8.37
CA LEU A 196 1.75 3.31 -7.29
C LEU A 196 2.73 3.43 -6.12
N LEU A 197 3.83 2.70 -6.15
CA LEU A 197 4.86 2.74 -5.11
C LEU A 197 6.04 3.64 -5.53
N PRO A 198 6.83 4.10 -4.56
CA PRO A 198 8.09 4.78 -4.82
C PRO A 198 9.10 3.90 -5.55
N GLY A 199 9.88 4.52 -6.43
CA GLY A 199 10.94 3.85 -7.20
C GLY A 199 10.45 3.20 -8.49
N HIS A 200 11.41 2.67 -9.26
CA HIS A 200 11.10 2.07 -10.56
C HIS A 200 10.38 0.70 -10.43
N PRO A 201 9.28 0.44 -11.17
CA PRO A 201 8.52 -0.82 -11.08
C PRO A 201 9.34 -2.09 -11.36
N CYS A 202 10.38 -2.01 -12.20
CA CYS A 202 11.28 -3.16 -12.42
C CYS A 202 12.07 -3.51 -11.16
N ARG A 203 12.60 -2.52 -10.43
CA ARG A 203 13.28 -2.78 -9.16
C ARG A 203 12.33 -3.39 -8.13
N THR A 204 11.09 -2.88 -8.05
CA THR A 204 10.05 -3.47 -7.19
C THR A 204 9.81 -4.94 -7.53
N LYS A 205 9.72 -5.27 -8.83
CA LYS A 205 9.55 -6.64 -9.31
C LYS A 205 10.76 -7.52 -8.97
N ASP A 206 11.98 -7.04 -9.20
CA ASP A 206 13.21 -7.79 -8.94
C ASP A 206 13.32 -8.15 -7.44
N VAL A 207 13.08 -7.18 -6.56
CA VAL A 207 13.06 -7.38 -5.09
C VAL A 207 11.98 -8.38 -4.68
N PHE A 208 10.79 -8.29 -5.28
CA PHE A 208 9.72 -9.25 -5.02
C PHE A 208 10.09 -10.67 -5.47
N ASP A 209 10.62 -10.83 -6.69
CA ASP A 209 11.03 -12.12 -7.24
C ASP A 209 12.17 -12.74 -6.40
N CYS A 210 13.10 -11.91 -5.88
CA CYS A 210 14.10 -12.31 -4.88
C CYS A 210 13.46 -12.83 -3.58
N ALA A 211 12.53 -12.07 -2.98
CA ALA A 211 11.84 -12.47 -1.75
C ALA A 211 11.07 -13.79 -1.91
N VAL A 212 10.44 -14.03 -3.08
CA VAL A 212 9.78 -15.30 -3.40
C VAL A 212 10.80 -16.43 -3.51
N SER A 213 11.94 -16.21 -4.17
CA SER A 213 13.01 -17.20 -4.29
C SER A 213 13.58 -17.59 -2.93
N GLU A 214 13.89 -16.60 -2.09
CA GLU A 214 14.35 -16.79 -0.71
C GLU A 214 13.34 -17.58 0.11
N ALA A 215 12.06 -17.19 0.07
CA ALA A 215 11.00 -17.88 0.79
C ALA A 215 10.87 -19.34 0.33
N ARG A 216 10.96 -19.63 -0.96
CA ARG A 216 10.94 -21.01 -1.50
C ARG A 216 12.14 -21.83 -1.04
N LYS A 217 13.33 -21.22 -0.95
CA LYS A 217 14.55 -21.89 -0.47
C LYS A 217 14.42 -22.23 1.01
N THR A 218 14.10 -21.25 1.85
CA THR A 218 13.96 -21.42 3.29
C THR A 218 12.79 -22.33 3.64
N LEU A 219 11.62 -22.17 3.00
CA LEU A 219 10.39 -22.93 3.27
C LEU A 219 10.23 -24.21 2.44
N ARG A 220 11.31 -24.71 1.83
CA ARG A 220 11.27 -25.96 1.05
C ARG A 220 10.74 -27.13 1.90
N GLY A 221 9.64 -27.74 1.48
CA GLY A 221 9.04 -28.87 2.19
C GLY A 221 7.94 -28.50 3.20
N SER A 222 7.84 -27.24 3.64
CA SER A 222 6.81 -26.79 4.60
C SER A 222 5.56 -26.28 3.89
N PHE A 223 4.86 -27.21 3.22
CA PHE A 223 3.68 -26.89 2.42
C PHE A 223 2.38 -26.94 3.21
N VAL A 224 2.36 -27.61 4.35
CA VAL A 224 1.12 -28.11 4.97
C VAL A 224 0.47 -27.09 5.91
N SER A 225 1.24 -26.47 6.82
CA SER A 225 0.68 -25.53 7.81
C SER A 225 1.50 -24.24 7.93
N MET A 226 0.88 -23.19 8.47
CA MET A 226 1.56 -21.92 8.71
C MET A 226 2.52 -22.01 9.90
N GLU A 227 2.17 -22.81 10.91
CA GLU A 227 2.98 -23.09 12.10
C GLU A 227 4.29 -23.77 11.72
N GLU A 228 4.25 -24.74 10.81
CA GLU A 228 5.46 -25.39 10.27
C GLU A 228 6.37 -24.37 9.56
N ARG A 229 5.78 -23.44 8.80
CA ARG A 229 6.54 -22.37 8.12
C ARG A 229 7.22 -21.45 9.12
N ILE A 230 6.50 -20.99 10.15
CA ILE A 230 7.06 -20.13 11.20
C ILE A 230 8.18 -20.83 11.97
N GLN A 231 7.99 -22.10 12.34
CA GLN A 231 9.01 -22.89 13.02
C GLN A 231 10.28 -23.03 12.15
N LYS A 232 10.11 -23.23 10.85
CA LYS A 232 11.23 -23.33 9.92
C LYS A 232 11.98 -22.00 9.75
N LEU A 233 11.25 -20.88 9.67
CA LEU A 233 11.87 -19.55 9.62
C LEU A 233 12.73 -19.29 10.87
N LYS A 234 12.25 -19.66 12.06
CA LYS A 234 13.02 -19.56 13.31
C LYS A 234 14.33 -20.35 13.26
N MET A 235 14.29 -21.57 12.70
CA MET A 235 15.47 -22.43 12.61
C MET A 235 16.49 -21.97 11.56
N ASP A 236 16.05 -21.28 10.50
CA ASP A 236 16.93 -20.83 9.40
C ASP A 236 17.68 -19.52 9.72
N ILE A 237 17.27 -18.76 10.75
CA ILE A 237 17.94 -17.51 11.16
C ILE A 237 19.39 -17.74 11.60
N ASP A 238 19.67 -18.86 12.27
CA ASP A 238 21.02 -19.19 12.76
C ASP A 238 21.99 -19.56 11.62
N ASN A 239 21.50 -19.62 10.37
CA ASN A 239 22.32 -19.88 9.20
C ASN A 239 22.98 -18.59 8.70
N GLU A 240 24.29 -18.45 8.93
CA GLU A 240 25.10 -17.30 8.51
C GLU A 240 24.95 -16.98 7.01
N GLN A 241 24.70 -17.98 6.17
CA GLN A 241 24.57 -17.81 4.72
C GLN A 241 23.24 -17.15 4.28
N CYS A 242 22.27 -17.00 5.19
CA CYS A 242 20.94 -16.43 4.90
C CYS A 242 20.69 -15.06 5.56
N GLN A 243 21.60 -14.55 6.40
CA GLN A 243 21.40 -13.35 7.23
C GLN A 243 21.08 -12.06 6.44
N GLU A 244 21.53 -11.97 5.19
CA GLU A 244 21.28 -10.79 4.33
C GLU A 244 19.96 -10.87 3.55
N SER A 245 19.27 -12.00 3.55
CA SER A 245 18.01 -12.16 2.81
C SER A 245 16.85 -11.38 3.43
N ILE A 246 15.92 -10.90 2.62
CA ILE A 246 14.72 -10.16 3.08
C ILE A 246 13.89 -11.06 3.99
N VAL A 247 13.81 -12.35 3.67
CA VAL A 247 13.09 -13.33 4.49
C VAL A 247 13.74 -13.51 5.87
N ALA A 248 15.06 -13.64 5.95
CA ALA A 248 15.75 -13.75 7.23
C ALA A 248 15.66 -12.44 8.04
N GLN A 249 15.87 -11.29 7.41
CA GLN A 249 15.78 -9.99 8.06
C GLN A 249 14.36 -9.71 8.58
N GLY A 250 13.33 -10.03 7.78
CA GLY A 250 11.93 -9.88 8.20
C GLY A 250 11.55 -10.82 9.34
N THR A 251 12.06 -12.06 9.32
CA THR A 251 11.87 -13.00 10.43
C THR A 251 12.58 -12.52 11.69
N ARG A 252 13.82 -12.02 11.55
CA ARG A 252 14.59 -11.44 12.66
C ARG A 252 13.85 -10.25 13.28
N LEU A 253 13.36 -9.31 12.47
CA LEU A 253 12.54 -8.21 12.98
C LEU A 253 11.29 -8.74 13.69
N GLY A 254 10.61 -9.74 13.13
CA GLY A 254 9.47 -10.39 13.77
C GLY A 254 9.82 -10.99 15.14
N MET A 255 10.98 -11.62 15.28
CA MET A 255 11.49 -12.13 16.56
C MET A 255 11.86 -11.02 17.54
N GLU A 256 12.50 -9.94 17.07
CA GLU A 256 12.78 -8.75 17.89
C GLU A 256 11.48 -8.12 18.41
N LEU A 257 10.45 -8.00 17.56
CA LEU A 257 9.12 -7.51 17.96
C LEU A 257 8.42 -8.46 18.93
N VAL A 258 8.51 -9.78 18.74
CA VAL A 258 7.86 -10.74 19.65
C VAL A 258 8.62 -10.85 20.98
N ASN A 259 9.94 -10.74 21.00
CA ASN A 259 10.75 -11.00 22.20
C ASN A 259 11.21 -9.73 22.92
N GLY A 260 11.15 -8.57 22.27
CA GLY A 260 11.83 -7.34 22.71
C GLY A 260 11.16 -6.57 23.83
N GLU A 261 9.85 -6.71 24.03
CA GLU A 261 9.12 -5.96 25.06
C GLU A 261 8.16 -6.87 25.86
N GLU A 262 8.11 -6.65 27.18
CA GLU A 262 7.09 -7.26 28.05
C GLU A 262 5.70 -6.72 27.71
N ASP A 263 5.60 -5.46 27.26
CA ASP A 263 4.36 -4.82 26.85
C ASP A 263 4.04 -5.10 25.37
N LYS A 264 3.28 -6.18 25.14
CA LYS A 264 2.72 -6.52 23.83
C LYS A 264 1.88 -5.40 23.22
N GLY A 265 1.24 -4.56 24.04
CA GLY A 265 0.40 -3.47 23.54
C GLY A 265 1.21 -2.40 22.84
N ARG A 266 2.39 -2.06 23.39
CA ARG A 266 3.31 -1.10 22.78
C ARG A 266 3.80 -1.58 21.41
N ILE A 267 4.22 -2.84 21.29
CA ILE A 267 4.70 -3.42 20.02
C ILE A 267 3.60 -3.38 18.95
N LEU A 268 2.38 -3.79 19.30
CA LEU A 268 1.26 -3.82 18.37
C LEU A 268 0.88 -2.41 17.91
N LYS A 269 0.99 -1.43 18.81
CA LYS A 269 0.85 -0.02 18.45
C LYS A 269 1.95 0.46 17.50
N VAL A 270 3.22 0.13 17.76
CA VAL A 270 4.33 0.45 16.85
C VAL A 270 4.09 -0.11 15.45
N LEU A 271 3.59 -1.34 15.33
CA LEU A 271 3.23 -1.92 14.03
C LEU A 271 2.08 -1.15 13.36
N ALA A 272 1.03 -0.81 14.10
CA ALA A 272 -0.12 -0.07 13.57
C ALA A 272 0.30 1.31 13.04
N ASP A 273 1.05 2.06 13.87
CA ASP A 273 1.53 3.41 13.57
C ASP A 273 2.52 3.37 12.39
N PHE A 274 3.47 2.42 12.38
CA PHE A 274 4.41 2.23 11.27
C PHE A 274 3.67 2.03 9.94
N TRP A 275 2.67 1.15 9.89
CA TRP A 275 1.97 0.88 8.63
C TRP A 275 1.07 2.04 8.18
N ALA A 276 0.47 2.77 9.12
CA ALA A 276 -0.27 4.00 8.82
C ALA A 276 0.65 5.08 8.24
N ASP A 277 1.82 5.29 8.85
CA ASP A 277 2.83 6.23 8.36
C ASP A 277 3.40 5.79 7.02
N MET A 278 3.58 4.48 6.81
CA MET A 278 4.06 3.94 5.54
C MET A 278 3.07 4.22 4.39
N ILE A 279 1.76 4.14 4.64
CA ILE A 279 0.73 4.56 3.68
C ILE A 279 0.89 6.05 3.32
N LEU A 280 1.07 6.91 4.33
CA LEU A 280 1.28 8.35 4.12
C LEU A 280 2.60 8.67 3.43
N TYR A 281 3.64 7.84 3.59
CA TYR A 281 4.92 7.99 2.91
C TYR A 281 4.85 7.55 1.43
N VAL A 282 4.14 6.45 1.11
CA VAL A 282 4.04 5.97 -0.28
C VAL A 282 3.02 6.76 -1.11
N ALA A 283 1.99 7.34 -0.47
CA ALA A 283 0.89 8.00 -1.17
C ALA A 283 1.33 9.24 -1.99
N PRO A 284 2.19 10.15 -1.49
CA PRO A 284 2.71 11.25 -2.30
C PRO A 284 3.49 10.71 -3.51
N SER A 285 2.98 10.99 -4.71
CA SER A 285 3.51 10.46 -5.95
C SER A 285 3.62 11.54 -7.02
N ASN A 286 4.76 11.52 -7.68
CA ASN A 286 5.08 12.27 -8.89
C ASN A 286 4.59 11.53 -10.15
N ASN A 287 4.21 10.26 -10.05
CA ASN A 287 3.61 9.50 -11.15
C ASN A 287 2.07 9.65 -11.16
N THR A 288 1.61 10.87 -11.40
CA THR A 288 0.17 11.17 -11.45
C THR A 288 -0.56 10.39 -12.55
N ALA A 289 0.14 10.00 -13.61
CA ALA A 289 -0.39 9.17 -14.70
C ALA A 289 -0.72 7.74 -14.22
N ALA A 290 0.07 7.17 -13.30
CA ALA A 290 -0.26 5.89 -12.69
C ALA A 290 -1.54 5.99 -11.86
N HIS A 291 -1.65 6.97 -10.96
CA HIS A 291 -2.86 7.20 -10.18
C HIS A 291 -4.09 7.48 -11.07
N ALA A 292 -3.92 8.27 -12.13
CA ALA A 292 -4.96 8.56 -13.12
C ALA A 292 -5.56 7.30 -13.75
N LYS A 293 -4.71 6.30 -14.06
CA LYS A 293 -5.17 5.02 -14.62
C LYS A 293 -6.16 4.32 -13.67
N TYR A 294 -5.88 4.32 -12.37
CA TYR A 294 -6.77 3.68 -11.39
C TYR A 294 -8.02 4.51 -11.08
N LEU A 295 -7.95 5.85 -11.14
CA LEU A 295 -9.11 6.72 -10.92
C LEU A 295 -10.26 6.42 -11.89
N THR A 296 -9.97 6.01 -13.13
CA THR A 296 -10.99 5.65 -14.12
C THR A 296 -11.84 4.42 -13.76
N THR A 297 -11.40 3.62 -12.79
CA THR A 297 -12.10 2.41 -12.31
C THR A 297 -12.49 2.50 -10.83
N GLY A 298 -12.63 3.72 -10.28
CA GLY A 298 -12.97 3.97 -8.88
C GLY A 298 -11.78 4.17 -7.93
N GLY A 299 -10.54 4.08 -8.44
CA GLY A 299 -9.31 4.30 -7.67
C GLY A 299 -8.85 3.08 -6.86
N GLU A 300 -7.58 3.12 -6.47
CA GLU A 300 -7.01 2.28 -5.41
C GLU A 300 -7.05 3.05 -4.09
N PHE A 301 -7.01 2.38 -2.94
CA PHE A 301 -7.03 3.07 -1.64
C PHE A 301 -5.91 4.14 -1.53
N VAL A 302 -4.68 3.78 -1.89
CA VAL A 302 -3.53 4.71 -1.91
C VAL A 302 -3.75 5.90 -2.83
N THR A 303 -4.57 5.78 -3.88
CA THR A 303 -4.91 6.89 -4.79
C THR A 303 -5.82 7.90 -4.11
N HIS A 304 -6.74 7.47 -3.24
CA HIS A 304 -7.55 8.39 -2.44
C HIS A 304 -6.71 9.09 -1.37
N VAL A 305 -5.79 8.36 -0.74
CA VAL A 305 -4.82 8.95 0.20
C VAL A 305 -3.92 9.96 -0.53
N TRP A 306 -3.44 9.65 -1.73
CA TRP A 306 -2.64 10.57 -2.56
C TRP A 306 -3.33 11.91 -2.81
N VAL A 307 -4.62 11.89 -3.14
CA VAL A 307 -5.41 13.13 -3.31
C VAL A 307 -5.50 13.90 -1.99
N LEU A 308 -5.73 13.21 -0.87
CA LEU A 308 -5.82 13.82 0.46
C LEU A 308 -4.50 14.47 0.90
N VAL A 309 -3.38 13.74 0.85
CA VAL A 309 -2.07 14.26 1.25
C VAL A 309 -1.63 15.41 0.34
N SER A 310 -1.95 15.34 -0.95
CA SER A 310 -1.69 16.43 -1.91
C SER A 310 -2.51 17.68 -1.60
N HIS A 311 -3.75 17.53 -1.14
CA HIS A 311 -4.64 18.63 -0.75
C HIS A 311 -4.09 19.39 0.46
N VAL A 312 -3.54 18.69 1.45
CA VAL A 312 -2.93 19.30 2.64
C VAL A 312 -1.47 19.72 2.43
N GLY A 313 -0.96 19.62 1.20
CA GLY A 313 0.37 20.12 0.82
C GLY A 313 1.53 19.16 1.08
N ILE A 314 1.27 17.94 1.53
CA ILE A 314 2.29 16.90 1.71
C ILE A 314 2.71 16.38 0.33
N THR A 315 4.02 16.39 0.08
CA THR A 315 4.61 16.00 -1.21
C THR A 315 5.73 14.99 -1.01
N ARG A 316 6.13 14.35 -2.11
CA ARG A 316 7.26 13.41 -2.10
C ARG A 316 8.57 14.16 -1.95
N ASP A 317 9.46 13.68 -1.08
CA ASP A 317 10.83 14.19 -1.00
C ASP A 317 11.53 13.96 -2.36
N PRO A 318 12.11 15.00 -2.99
CA PRO A 318 12.78 14.87 -4.28
C PRO A 318 13.90 13.82 -4.30
N ARG A 319 14.47 13.46 -3.14
CA ARG A 319 15.55 12.46 -3.01
C ARG A 319 15.04 11.02 -3.00
N ASP A 320 13.74 10.81 -2.80
CA ASP A 320 13.10 9.48 -2.78
C ASP A 320 12.52 9.09 -4.17
N GLY A 321 12.92 9.79 -5.23
CA GLY A 321 12.50 9.57 -6.61
C GLY A 321 13.65 9.10 -7.50
N GLU A 322 14.14 7.87 -7.28
CA GLU A 322 15.11 7.21 -8.17
C GLU A 322 14.45 6.25 -9.17
#